data_AF-A0A0D2ESV7-F1
#
_entry.id   AF-A0A0D2ESV7-F1
#
_cell.length_a   1.000
_cell.length_b   1.000
_cell.length_c   1.000
_cell.angle_alpha   90.00
_cell.angle_beta   90.00
_cell.angle_gamma   90.00
#
_symmetry.space_group_name_H-M   'P 1'
#
loop_
_entity.id
_entity.type
_entity.pdbx_description
1 polymer ?
#
loop_
_entity_poly.entity_id
_entity_poly.type
_entity_poly.pdbx_seq_one_letter_code
_entity_poly.pdbx_strand_id
1 'polypeptide(L)'
;MFTSRHPEDRFRLRTHRARSVDLTNEELVEIRAAQRTFEGAYIRTSLSQFSFALVVLKIFTSEFYSIGALFAAYAVGLLLVSAYRRQQGNRQFFNEVGDDGLGRKRFRTSGNVVIALTALSIAAYVSLLVLTLKLET
;
A
#
# COMPACT_ATOMS: atom_id res chain seq x y z
N MET A 1 13.05 20.59 -27.49
CA MET A 1 12.13 19.44 -27.52
C MET A 1 12.25 18.72 -26.19
N PHE A 2 11.35 18.97 -25.24
CA PHE A 2 11.40 18.34 -23.91
C PHE A 2 10.88 16.91 -24.02
N THR A 3 11.79 15.93 -24.03
CA THR A 3 11.42 14.52 -23.89
C THR A 3 10.94 14.31 -22.45
N SER A 4 9.62 14.39 -22.25
CA SER A 4 9.00 13.91 -21.02
C SER A 4 9.39 12.43 -20.87
N ARG A 5 10.13 12.11 -19.81
CA ARG A 5 10.41 10.72 -19.43
C ARG A 5 9.10 10.11 -18.97
N HIS A 6 8.41 9.41 -19.87
CA HIS A 6 7.15 8.78 -19.53
C HIS A 6 7.44 7.60 -18.60
N PRO A 7 6.70 7.44 -17.48
CA PRO A 7 6.90 6.32 -16.55
C PRO A 7 6.79 4.97 -17.27
N GLU A 8 5.97 4.88 -18.32
CA GLU A 8 5.76 3.68 -19.15
C GLU A 8 6.97 3.23 -19.96
N ASP A 9 7.97 4.08 -20.24
CA ASP A 9 9.20 3.66 -20.93
C ASP A 9 10.05 2.70 -20.09
N ARG A 10 9.83 2.67 -18.77
CA ARG A 10 10.52 1.77 -17.83
C ARG A 10 9.89 0.38 -17.77
N PHE A 11 8.63 0.23 -18.16
CA PHE A 11 7.89 -1.03 -18.01
C PHE A 11 7.85 -1.78 -19.35
N ARG A 12 8.40 -3.00 -19.36
CA ARG A 12 8.33 -3.93 -20.49
C ARG A 12 7.40 -5.07 -20.09
N LEU A 13 6.29 -5.23 -20.81
CA LEU A 13 5.38 -6.37 -20.64
C LEU A 13 5.60 -7.30 -21.82
N ARG A 14 5.99 -8.57 -21.55
CA ARG A 14 6.29 -9.62 -22.55
C ARG A 14 7.01 -9.07 -23.78
N THR A 15 8.28 -8.70 -23.61
CA THR A 15 9.19 -8.34 -24.72
C THR A 15 8.76 -7.10 -25.54
N HIS A 16 7.62 -6.48 -25.23
CA HIS A 16 7.06 -5.30 -25.87
C HIS A 16 7.04 -4.11 -24.91
N ARG A 17 7.21 -2.90 -25.46
CA ARG A 17 7.14 -1.65 -24.72
C ARG A 17 5.71 -1.49 -24.18
N ALA A 18 5.51 -1.00 -22.96
CA ALA A 18 4.17 -0.80 -22.37
C ALA A 18 3.20 -0.02 -23.28
N ARG A 19 3.72 0.75 -24.24
CA ARG A 19 2.97 1.49 -25.27
C ARG A 19 2.30 0.60 -26.35
N SER A 20 2.67 -0.68 -26.48
CA SER A 20 2.14 -1.61 -27.49
C SER A 20 1.48 -2.85 -26.90
N VAL A 21 0.93 -2.74 -25.68
CA VAL A 21 0.34 -3.88 -24.98
C VAL A 21 -1.17 -3.92 -25.25
N ASP A 22 -1.59 -4.84 -26.11
CA ASP A 22 -2.98 -5.31 -26.13
C ASP A 22 -3.12 -6.36 -25.02
N LEU A 23 -3.66 -5.96 -23.87
CA LEU A 23 -3.98 -6.87 -22.78
C LEU A 23 -5.12 -7.78 -23.21
N THR A 24 -4.98 -9.08 -22.98
CA THR A 24 -6.10 -10.01 -23.15
C THR A 24 -7.19 -9.69 -22.12
N ASN A 25 -8.44 -10.05 -22.41
CA ASN A 25 -9.55 -9.85 -21.47
C ASN A 25 -9.31 -10.57 -20.13
N GLU A 26 -8.64 -11.73 -20.15
CA GLU A 26 -8.29 -12.48 -18.95
C GLU A 26 -7.28 -11.72 -18.07
N GLU A 27 -6.23 -11.13 -18.66
CA GLU A 27 -5.24 -10.32 -17.95
C GLU A 27 -5.85 -9.05 -17.35
N LEU A 28 -6.80 -8.42 -18.06
CA LEU A 28 -7.55 -7.27 -17.54
C LEU A 28 -8.38 -7.64 -16.30
N VAL A 29 -8.95 -8.84 -16.27
CA VAL A 29 -9.69 -9.36 -15.11
C VAL A 29 -8.73 -9.61 -13.94
N GLU A 30 -7.57 -10.22 -14.17
CA GLU A 30 -6.54 -10.44 -13.14
C GLU A 30 -6.06 -9.12 -12.52
N ILE A 31 -5.74 -8.13 -13.35
CA ILE A 31 -5.29 -6.80 -12.90
C ILE A 31 -6.39 -6.11 -12.08
N ARG A 32 -7.64 -6.13 -12.57
CA ARG A 32 -8.78 -5.53 -11.86
C ARG A 32 -9.03 -6.22 -10.52
N ALA A 33 -8.97 -7.55 -10.49
CA ALA A 33 -9.14 -8.32 -9.27
C ALA A 33 -8.06 -7.95 -8.25
N ALA A 34 -6.80 -7.85 -8.66
CA ALA A 34 -5.69 -7.42 -7.80
C ALA A 34 -5.85 -5.97 -7.30
N GLN A 35 -6.28 -5.05 -8.16
CA GLN A 35 -6.54 -3.66 -7.78
C GLN A 35 -7.68 -3.54 -6.77
N ARG A 36 -8.77 -4.31 -6.92
CA ARG A 36 -9.94 -4.23 -6.02
C ARG A 36 -9.71 -4.89 -4.67
N THR A 37 -9.07 -6.05 -4.66
CA THR A 37 -8.93 -6.87 -3.45
C THR A 37 -7.67 -6.56 -2.68
N PHE A 38 -6.58 -6.32 -3.41
CA PHE A 38 -5.25 -6.32 -2.82
C PHE A 38 -4.74 -4.90 -2.63
N GLU A 39 -4.57 -4.14 -3.71
CA GLU A 39 -4.11 -2.75 -3.63
C GLU A 39 -5.17 -1.82 -3.01
N GLY A 40 -6.42 -1.97 -3.44
CA GLY A 40 -7.54 -1.15 -3.00
C GLY A 40 -7.90 -1.32 -1.52
N ALA A 41 -7.64 -2.49 -0.94
CA ALA A 41 -7.84 -2.71 0.49
C ALA A 41 -6.87 -1.86 1.33
N TYR A 42 -5.57 -1.87 0.99
CA TYR A 42 -4.56 -1.08 1.70
C TYR A 42 -4.83 0.42 1.62
N ILE A 43 -5.13 0.93 0.42
CA ILE A 43 -5.41 2.36 0.23
C ILE A 43 -6.67 2.77 1.01
N ARG A 44 -7.75 1.99 0.93
CA ARG A 44 -9.00 2.32 1.64
C ARG A 44 -8.80 2.35 3.14
N THR A 45 -8.17 1.32 3.71
CA THR A 45 -7.91 1.26 5.16
C THR A 45 -7.06 2.43 5.63
N SER A 46 -5.99 2.74 4.90
CA SER A 46 -5.09 3.84 5.27
C SER A 46 -5.79 5.21 5.22
N LEU A 47 -6.62 5.45 4.20
CA LEU A 47 -7.40 6.68 4.08
C LEU A 47 -8.49 6.78 5.16
N SER A 48 -9.21 5.69 5.45
CA SER A 48 -10.20 5.66 6.52
C SER A 48 -9.57 5.94 7.89
N GLN A 49 -8.39 5.36 8.17
CA GLN A 49 -7.64 5.61 9.40
C GLN A 49 -7.15 7.06 9.50
N PHE A 50 -6.66 7.62 8.40
CA PHE A 50 -6.22 9.01 8.36
C PHE A 50 -7.38 9.98 8.61
N SER A 51 -8.51 9.76 7.94
CA SER A 51 -9.73 10.55 8.15
C SER A 51 -10.22 10.45 9.61
N PHE A 52 -10.21 9.26 10.19
CA PHE A 52 -10.57 9.07 11.59
C PHE A 52 -9.64 9.85 12.53
N ALA A 53 -8.32 9.82 12.29
CA ALA A 53 -7.37 10.59 13.07
C ALA A 53 -7.64 12.10 13.03
N LEU A 54 -7.95 12.64 11.84
CA LEU A 54 -8.31 14.05 11.69
C LEU A 54 -9.60 14.40 12.43
N VAL A 55 -10.60 13.52 12.38
CA VAL A 55 -11.84 13.69 13.15
C VAL A 55 -11.53 13.73 14.65
N VAL A 56 -10.69 12.81 15.14
CA VAL A 56 -10.30 12.79 16.56
C VAL A 56 -9.59 14.08 16.95
N LEU A 57 -8.60 14.52 16.16
CA LEU A 57 -7.87 15.76 16.39
C LEU A 57 -8.77 17.01 16.33
N LYS A 58 -9.85 16.97 15.54
CA LYS A 58 -10.74 18.11 15.34
C LYS A 58 -11.87 18.21 16.37
N ILE A 59 -12.39 17.08 16.83
CA ILE A 59 -13.60 17.00 17.66
C ILE A 59 -13.28 16.94 19.16
N PHE A 60 -12.23 16.22 19.56
CA PHE A 60 -11.96 16.01 20.99
C PHE A 60 -11.16 17.15 21.63
N THR A 61 -11.24 17.22 22.96
CA THR A 61 -10.47 18.17 23.79
C THR A 61 -8.97 17.90 23.69
N SER A 62 -8.15 18.88 24.09
CA SER A 62 -6.68 18.82 23.99
C SER A 62 -6.05 17.64 24.72
N GLU A 63 -6.74 17.06 25.70
CA GLU A 63 -6.33 15.87 26.44
C GLU A 63 -6.16 14.65 25.51
N PHE A 64 -6.96 14.57 24.44
CA PHE A 64 -6.94 13.45 23.49
C PHE A 64 -6.02 13.68 22.29
N TYR A 65 -5.31 14.81 22.22
CA TYR A 65 -4.46 15.13 21.07
C TYR A 65 -3.35 14.10 20.86
N SER A 66 -2.78 13.55 21.93
CA SER A 66 -1.79 12.47 21.84
C SER A 66 -2.35 11.22 21.17
N ILE A 67 -3.62 10.89 21.44
CA ILE A 67 -4.32 9.76 20.82
C ILE A 67 -4.61 10.05 19.34
N GLY A 68 -5.11 11.25 19.03
CA GLY A 68 -5.31 11.69 17.65
C GLY A 68 -4.02 11.69 16.82
N ALA A 69 -2.91 12.17 17.41
CA ALA A 69 -1.59 12.18 16.80
C ALA A 69 -1.06 10.75 16.58
N LEU A 70 -1.29 9.83 17.52
CA LEU A 70 -0.96 8.41 17.36
C LEU A 70 -1.69 7.79 16.17
N PHE A 71 -3.01 8.01 16.04
CA PHE A 71 -3.77 7.52 14.89
C PHE A 71 -3.32 8.16 13.57
N ALA A 72 -2.93 9.44 13.58
CA ALA A 72 -2.40 10.11 12.39
C ALA A 72 -1.06 9.50 11.96
N ALA A 73 -0.13 9.30 12.90
CA ALA A 73 1.15 8.64 12.65
C ALA A 73 0.98 7.20 12.17
N TYR A 74 0.05 6.45 12.78
CA TYR A 74 -0.30 5.10 12.36
C TYR A 74 -0.85 5.06 10.93
N ALA A 75 -1.75 5.98 10.58
CA ALA A 75 -2.31 6.08 9.23
C ALA A 75 -1.24 6.43 8.18
N VAL A 76 -0.30 7.32 8.51
CA VAL A 76 0.87 7.60 7.66
C VAL A 76 1.75 6.36 7.50
N GLY A 77 2.00 5.62 8.58
CA GLY A 77 2.72 4.34 8.53
C GLY A 77 2.03 3.33 7.61
N LEU A 78 0.71 3.20 7.69
CA LEU A 78 -0.08 2.34 6.79
C LEU A 78 0.03 2.82 5.34
N LEU A 79 -0.02 4.13 5.08
CA LEU A 79 0.16 4.68 3.72
C LEU A 79 1.55 4.35 3.16
N LEU A 80 2.60 4.45 3.96
CA LEU A 80 3.97 4.12 3.55
C LEU A 80 4.10 2.63 3.21
N VAL A 81 3.56 1.75 4.05
CA VAL A 81 3.56 0.30 3.79
C VAL A 81 2.74 -0.03 2.54
N SER A 82 1.61 0.66 2.33
CA SER A 82 0.77 0.54 1.14
C SER A 82 1.49 1.00 -0.13
N ALA A 83 2.22 2.11 -0.06
CA ALA A 83 3.01 2.64 -1.17
C ALA A 83 4.18 1.71 -1.51
N TYR A 84 4.88 1.20 -0.49
CA TYR A 84 5.95 0.23 -0.66
C TYR A 84 5.45 -1.07 -1.30
N ARG A 85 4.30 -1.58 -0.82
CA ARG A 85 3.60 -2.71 -1.41
C ARG A 85 3.27 -2.47 -2.87
N ARG A 86 2.72 -1.30 -3.20
CA ARG A 86 2.36 -0.93 -4.57
C ARG A 86 3.58 -0.95 -5.47
N GLN A 87 4.72 -0.40 -5.01
CA GLN A 87 5.98 -0.44 -5.75
C GLN A 87 6.49 -1.88 -5.96
N GLN A 88 6.40 -2.74 -4.94
CA GLN A 88 6.78 -4.15 -5.05
C GLN A 88 5.86 -4.93 -6.00
N GLY A 89 4.54 -4.77 -5.87
CA GLY A 89 3.55 -5.44 -6.73
C GLY A 89 3.70 -5.03 -8.18
N ASN A 90 3.93 -3.74 -8.45
CA ASN A 90 4.26 -3.24 -9.77
C ASN A 90 5.53 -3.96 -10.28
N ARG A 91 6.64 -3.93 -9.53
CA ARG A 91 7.88 -4.61 -9.95
C ARG A 91 7.73 -6.11 -10.20
N GLN A 92 6.92 -6.82 -9.42
CA GLN A 92 6.68 -8.26 -9.58
C GLN A 92 5.83 -8.57 -10.83
N PHE A 93 4.79 -7.78 -11.10
CA PHE A 93 4.00 -7.90 -12.33
C PHE A 93 4.82 -7.59 -13.60
N PHE A 94 5.79 -6.67 -13.51
CA PHE A 94 6.55 -6.18 -14.68
C PHE A 94 7.91 -6.87 -14.93
N ASN A 95 8.51 -7.58 -13.96
CA ASN A 95 9.83 -8.23 -14.12
C ASN A 95 9.77 -9.75 -14.37
N GLU A 96 8.58 -10.34 -14.42
CA GLU A 96 8.40 -11.79 -14.53
C GLU A 96 8.30 -12.27 -15.99
N VAL A 97 9.22 -11.79 -16.83
CA VAL A 97 9.52 -12.38 -18.13
C VAL A 97 10.94 -12.91 -18.02
N GLY A 98 11.08 -14.22 -17.81
CA GLY A 98 12.39 -14.87 -17.81
C GLY A 98 13.10 -14.67 -19.15
N ASP A 99 14.43 -14.64 -19.13
CA ASP A 99 15.30 -14.54 -20.31
C ASP A 99 14.99 -15.60 -21.39
N ASP A 100 14.34 -16.71 -20.96
CA ASP A 100 13.94 -17.85 -21.79
C ASP A 100 12.56 -17.68 -22.48
N GLY A 101 11.88 -16.53 -22.33
CA GLY A 101 10.55 -16.28 -22.94
C GLY A 101 9.37 -17.08 -22.35
N LEU A 102 9.63 -18.01 -21.43
CA LEU A 102 8.61 -18.78 -20.71
C LEU A 102 8.21 -18.04 -19.42
N GLY A 103 6.99 -17.48 -19.40
CA GLY A 103 6.43 -16.76 -18.26
C GLY A 103 6.17 -17.67 -17.06
N ARG A 104 7.16 -17.89 -16.21
CA ARG A 104 6.96 -18.54 -14.90
C ARG A 104 6.40 -17.50 -13.92
N LYS A 105 5.08 -17.49 -13.71
CA LYS A 105 4.42 -16.73 -12.62
C LYS A 105 4.90 -17.27 -11.25
N ARG A 106 6.00 -16.78 -10.70
CA ARG A 106 6.43 -17.08 -9.32
C ARG A 106 5.66 -16.15 -8.38
N PHE A 107 4.51 -16.64 -7.90
CA PHE A 107 3.75 -15.96 -6.86
C PHE A 107 4.58 -15.82 -5.58
N ARG A 108 5.24 -14.67 -5.40
CA ARG A 108 5.83 -14.30 -4.12
C ARG A 108 4.73 -13.84 -3.19
N THR A 109 4.55 -14.55 -2.08
CA THR A 109 3.54 -14.23 -1.07
C THR A 109 3.84 -12.91 -0.36
N SER A 110 2.77 -12.27 0.12
CA SER A 110 2.69 -11.04 0.90
C SER A 110 3.48 -10.92 2.20
N GLY A 111 4.26 -11.94 2.59
CA GLY A 111 4.75 -12.14 3.96
C GLY A 111 5.43 -10.91 4.58
N ASN A 112 6.36 -10.27 3.86
CA ASN A 112 7.09 -9.10 4.37
C ASN A 112 6.16 -7.94 4.76
N VAL A 113 5.11 -7.73 3.97
CA VAL A 113 4.16 -6.64 4.22
C VAL A 113 3.24 -7.01 5.37
N VAL A 114 2.83 -8.28 5.47
CA VAL A 114 2.06 -8.76 6.62
C VAL A 114 2.83 -8.53 7.91
N ILE A 115 4.12 -8.92 7.96
CA ILE A 115 4.98 -8.69 9.12
C ILE A 115 5.08 -7.20 9.46
N ALA A 116 5.31 -6.34 8.46
CA ALA A 116 5.40 -4.90 8.68
C ALA A 116 4.10 -4.30 9.24
N LEU A 117 2.94 -4.73 8.71
CA LEU A 117 1.63 -4.29 9.20
C LEU A 117 1.38 -4.78 10.62
N THR A 118 1.66 -6.05 10.92
CA THR A 118 1.50 -6.61 12.25
C THR A 118 2.37 -5.88 13.27
N ALA A 119 3.64 -5.62 12.96
CA ALA A 119 4.53 -4.87 13.85
C ALA A 119 4.01 -3.44 14.09
N LEU A 120 3.58 -2.75 13.03
CA LEU A 120 3.01 -1.41 13.12
C LEU A 120 1.73 -1.39 13.97
N SER A 121 0.83 -2.35 13.78
CA SER A 121 -0.42 -2.46 14.55
C SER A 121 -0.16 -2.74 16.02
N ILE A 122 0.78 -3.64 16.35
CA ILE A 122 1.15 -3.92 17.74
C ILE A 122 1.71 -2.66 18.40
N ALA A 123 2.63 -1.95 17.74
CA ALA A 123 3.21 -0.72 18.28
C ALA A 123 2.15 0.36 18.52
N ALA A 124 1.20 0.53 17.60
CA ALA A 124 0.08 1.45 17.75
C ALA A 124 -0.83 1.07 18.91
N TYR A 125 -1.20 -0.22 19.03
CA TYR A 125 -2.08 -0.67 20.12
C TYR A 125 -1.43 -0.57 21.50
N VAL A 126 -0.14 -0.91 21.62
CA VAL A 126 0.60 -0.74 22.89
C VAL A 126 0.66 0.73 23.26
N SER A 127 0.97 1.61 22.30
CA SER A 127 1.02 3.06 22.54
C SER A 127 -0.34 3.62 22.94
N LEU A 128 -1.41 3.16 22.29
CA LEU A 128 -2.78 3.54 22.62
C LEU A 128 -3.11 3.14 24.06
N LEU A 129 -2.81 1.89 24.43
CA LEU A 129 -3.07 1.37 25.78
C LEU A 129 -2.34 2.21 26.85
N VAL A 130 -1.07 2.54 26.62
CA VAL A 130 -0.30 3.40 27.53
C VAL A 130 -0.89 4.81 27.63
N LEU A 131 -1.28 5.41 26.51
CA LEU A 131 -1.91 6.74 26.50
C LEU A 131 -3.27 6.74 27.21
N THR A 132 -4.08 5.69 27.04
CA THR A 132 -5.36 5.56 27.72
C THR A 132 -5.19 5.41 29.23
N LEU A 133 -4.27 4.56 29.69
CA LEU A 133 -3.99 4.41 31.13
C LEU A 133 -3.50 5.71 31.78
N LYS A 134 -2.69 6.51 31.05
CA LYS A 134 -2.24 7.83 31.50
C LYS A 134 -3.35 8.89 31.53
N LEU A 135 -4.43 8.68 30.79
CA LEU A 135 -5.56 9.62 30.76
C LEU A 135 -6.55 9.34 31.91
N GLU A 136 -6.58 8.10 32.40
CA GLU A 136 -7.44 7.67 33.50
C GLU A 136 -6.85 7.99 34.89
N THR A 137 -5.53 8.25 34.94
CA THR A 137 -4.79 8.64 36.16
C THR A 137 -4.68 10.16 36.25
#